data_AF-A0A1A8S1I3-F1
#
_entry.id   AF-A0A1A8S1I3-F1
#
_cell.length_a   1.000
_cell.length_b   1.000
_cell.length_c   1.000
_cell.angle_alpha   90.00
_cell.angle_beta   90.00
_cell.angle_gamma   90.00
#
_symmetry.space_group_name_H-M   'P 1'
#
loop_
_entity.id
_entity.type
_entity.pdbx_description
1 polymer ?
#
loop_
_entity_poly.entity_id
_entity_poly.type
_entity_poly.pdbx_seq_one_letter_code
_entity_poly.pdbx_strand_id
1 'polypeptide(L)'
;MKLTRKLILAKAKASDLQSVRKLNCWGCSLTDISIFCQVPNIEVLTLSVNSVASLSPLTGCLSLSELYLRRNMIPSLSELCHLRPLTRLRVLWLAENPCCGNDPSKYRLTVLRCLPRLQKLDNQVVTEGEIALALMEGEEVSTPPGSVQNQLSNNGLPDAETENDALNYSMEETNKIREELGMKPLSRDKFSSPSSPSIIERPTMRKTHTLDAVLLLLKDLDEEELHIVHTATQNRLQTYTLDSGDVQRFPAQKTADIQH
;
A
#
# COMPACT_ATOMS: atom_id res chain seq x y z
N MET A 1 -23.28 11.85 19.37
CA MET A 1 -24.50 12.26 18.62
C MET A 1 -24.41 11.71 17.20
N LYS A 2 -25.53 11.29 16.59
CA LYS A 2 -25.55 10.76 15.22
C LYS A 2 -26.03 11.84 14.24
N LEU A 3 -25.32 12.00 13.13
CA LEU A 3 -25.71 12.91 12.06
C LEU A 3 -26.86 12.31 11.24
N THR A 4 -28.03 12.95 11.23
CA THR A 4 -29.20 12.48 10.48
C THR A 4 -29.32 13.17 9.12
N ARG A 5 -29.96 12.51 8.14
CA ARG A 5 -30.23 13.09 6.81
C ARG A 5 -30.89 14.48 6.91
N LYS A 6 -31.90 14.64 7.77
CA LYS A 6 -32.59 15.92 7.97
C LYS A 6 -31.63 17.03 8.43
N LEU A 7 -30.73 16.72 9.36
CA LEU A 7 -29.77 17.68 9.88
C LEU A 7 -28.75 18.10 8.82
N ILE A 8 -28.31 17.17 7.97
CA ILE A 8 -27.41 17.49 6.84
C ILE A 8 -28.09 18.42 5.86
N LEU A 9 -29.31 18.07 5.41
CA LEU A 9 -30.05 18.87 4.45
C LEU A 9 -30.31 20.28 4.99
N ALA A 10 -30.66 20.39 6.28
CA ALA A 10 -30.85 21.67 6.95
C ALA A 10 -29.55 22.49 7.01
N LYS A 11 -28.43 21.89 7.45
CA LYS A 11 -27.13 22.58 7.56
C LYS A 11 -26.54 22.96 6.20
N ALA A 12 -26.69 22.11 5.20
CA ALA A 12 -26.20 22.34 3.84
C ALA A 12 -27.14 23.21 3.00
N LYS A 13 -28.35 23.53 3.50
CA LYS A 13 -29.43 24.18 2.74
C LYS A 13 -29.68 23.48 1.39
N ALA A 14 -29.65 22.15 1.42
CA ALA A 14 -29.74 21.30 0.26
C ALA A 14 -31.11 20.60 0.22
N SER A 15 -31.64 20.40 -0.99
CA SER A 15 -32.87 19.63 -1.21
C SER A 15 -32.62 18.13 -1.23
N ASP A 16 -31.43 17.69 -1.67
CA ASP A 16 -31.02 16.29 -1.68
C ASP A 16 -29.55 16.10 -1.27
N LEU A 17 -29.22 14.92 -0.74
CA LEU A 17 -27.87 14.59 -0.30
C LEU A 17 -26.86 14.62 -1.46
N GLN A 18 -27.27 14.29 -2.69
CA GLN A 18 -26.36 14.32 -3.85
C GLN A 18 -25.96 15.75 -4.24
N SER A 19 -26.72 16.75 -3.82
CA SER A 19 -26.43 18.17 -4.08
C SER A 19 -25.49 18.80 -3.04
N VAL A 20 -25.26 18.14 -1.90
CA VAL A 20 -24.40 18.67 -0.83
C VAL A 20 -22.95 18.69 -1.30
N ARG A 21 -22.37 19.88 -1.43
CA ARG A 21 -20.95 20.10 -1.75
C ARG A 21 -20.13 20.52 -0.55
N LYS A 22 -20.71 21.32 0.34
CA LYS A 22 -20.01 21.87 1.51
C LYS A 22 -20.85 21.62 2.75
N LEU A 23 -20.24 21.09 3.81
CA LEU A 23 -20.91 20.87 5.08
C LEU A 23 -20.02 21.25 6.25
N ASN A 24 -20.59 22.09 7.13
CA ASN A 24 -19.96 22.46 8.39
C ASN A 24 -20.70 21.85 9.59
N CYS A 25 -20.00 20.93 10.24
CA CYS A 25 -20.44 20.21 11.43
C CYS A 25 -19.44 20.39 12.59
N TRP A 26 -18.85 21.58 12.69
CA TRP A 26 -17.97 21.94 13.81
C TRP A 26 -18.71 21.88 15.15
N GLY A 27 -18.08 21.30 16.18
CA GLY A 27 -18.58 21.35 17.56
C GLY A 27 -19.93 20.67 17.79
N CYS A 28 -20.30 19.70 16.95
CA CYS A 28 -21.62 19.05 16.98
C CYS A 28 -21.63 17.75 17.84
N SER A 29 -20.55 17.47 18.59
CA SER A 29 -20.38 16.25 19.41
C SER A 29 -20.71 14.96 18.64
N LEU A 30 -20.31 14.92 17.37
CA LEU A 30 -20.58 13.81 16.46
C LEU A 30 -19.70 12.61 16.82
N THR A 31 -20.33 11.45 16.91
CA THR A 31 -19.66 10.15 17.12
C THR A 31 -19.85 9.24 15.93
N ASP A 32 -21.01 9.33 15.27
CA ASP A 32 -21.37 8.51 14.11
C ASP A 32 -21.52 9.38 12.86
N ILE A 33 -20.67 9.11 11.88
CA ILE A 33 -20.60 9.78 10.58
C ILE A 33 -20.95 8.86 9.40
N SER A 34 -21.58 7.70 9.67
CA SER A 34 -21.91 6.67 8.66
C SER A 34 -22.75 7.18 7.49
N ILE A 35 -23.48 8.28 7.68
CA ILE A 35 -24.32 8.90 6.66
C ILE A 35 -23.54 9.44 5.46
N PHE A 36 -22.23 9.73 5.60
CA PHE A 36 -21.41 10.21 4.48
C PHE A 36 -21.23 9.18 3.36
N CYS A 37 -21.48 7.89 3.62
CA CYS A 37 -21.60 6.89 2.55
C CYS A 37 -22.68 7.23 1.52
N GLN A 38 -23.66 8.08 1.87
CA GLN A 38 -24.76 8.52 1.00
C GLN A 38 -24.54 9.93 0.42
N VAL A 39 -23.36 10.55 0.63
CA VAL A 39 -23.06 11.93 0.21
C VAL A 39 -21.76 11.96 -0.62
N PRO A 40 -21.69 11.25 -1.76
CA PRO A 40 -20.44 11.04 -2.50
C PRO A 40 -19.86 12.32 -3.13
N ASN A 41 -20.70 13.33 -3.35
CA ASN A 41 -20.34 14.58 -4.03
C ASN A 41 -19.85 15.68 -3.08
N ILE A 42 -19.64 15.38 -1.80
CA ILE A 42 -19.11 16.37 -0.87
C ILE A 42 -17.67 16.75 -1.24
N GLU A 43 -17.38 18.04 -1.24
CA GLU A 43 -16.08 18.62 -1.62
C GLU A 43 -15.36 19.20 -0.41
N VAL A 44 -16.09 19.84 0.51
CA VAL A 44 -15.54 20.46 1.71
C VAL A 44 -16.31 19.99 2.94
N LEU A 45 -15.60 19.33 3.86
CA LEU A 45 -16.20 18.77 5.07
C LEU A 45 -15.45 19.23 6.31
N THR A 46 -16.16 19.98 7.17
CA THR A 46 -15.65 20.41 8.47
C THR A 46 -16.28 19.56 9.58
N LEU A 47 -15.44 18.74 10.23
CA LEU A 47 -15.80 17.87 11.36
C LEU A 47 -14.93 18.16 12.59
N SER A 48 -14.29 19.31 12.68
CA SER A 48 -13.44 19.62 13.84
C SER A 48 -14.23 19.74 15.15
N VAL A 49 -13.58 19.43 16.26
CA VAL A 49 -14.17 19.46 17.61
C VAL A 49 -15.39 18.51 17.69
N ASN A 50 -15.16 17.25 17.35
CA ASN A 50 -16.14 16.18 17.48
C ASN A 50 -15.47 14.97 18.15
N SER A 51 -16.12 13.81 18.13
CA SER A 51 -15.61 12.56 18.71
C SER A 51 -15.60 11.45 17.67
N VAL A 52 -15.22 11.78 16.44
CA VAL A 52 -15.11 10.83 15.33
C VAL A 52 -13.86 9.96 15.55
N ALA A 53 -14.05 8.65 15.55
CA ALA A 53 -12.97 7.68 15.74
C ALA A 53 -12.58 6.91 14.46
N SER A 54 -13.48 6.81 13.48
CA SER A 54 -13.23 6.10 12.22
C SER A 54 -13.56 6.94 10.99
N LEU A 55 -12.74 6.77 9.95
CA LEU A 55 -12.86 7.45 8.65
C LEU A 55 -13.46 6.56 7.57
N SER A 56 -13.76 5.28 7.88
CA SER A 56 -14.36 4.32 6.94
C SER A 56 -15.54 4.87 6.13
N PRO A 57 -16.51 5.62 6.72
CA PRO A 57 -17.64 6.18 5.97
C PRO A 57 -17.28 7.21 4.90
N LEU A 58 -16.06 7.75 4.90
CA LEU A 58 -15.59 8.74 3.93
C LEU A 58 -14.98 8.12 2.68
N THR A 59 -14.74 6.80 2.65
CA THR A 59 -14.08 6.10 1.54
C THR A 59 -14.76 6.35 0.19
N GLY A 60 -16.09 6.50 0.16
CA GLY A 60 -16.88 6.75 -1.05
C GLY A 60 -16.98 8.23 -1.48
N CYS A 61 -16.42 9.16 -0.70
CA CYS A 61 -16.52 10.60 -0.97
C CYS A 61 -15.45 11.08 -1.98
N LEU A 62 -15.44 10.52 -3.19
CA LEU A 62 -14.38 10.72 -4.19
C LEU A 62 -14.20 12.19 -4.63
N SER A 63 -15.21 13.04 -4.41
CA SER A 63 -15.14 14.47 -4.70
C SER A 63 -14.50 15.31 -3.59
N LEU A 64 -14.17 14.70 -2.45
CA LEU A 64 -13.67 15.41 -1.28
C LEU A 64 -12.30 16.02 -1.57
N SER A 65 -12.21 17.33 -1.35
CA SER A 65 -11.02 18.15 -1.60
C SER A 65 -10.43 18.73 -0.30
N GLU A 66 -11.28 19.01 0.68
CA GLU A 66 -10.88 19.56 1.97
C GLU A 66 -11.57 18.82 3.12
N LEU A 67 -10.78 18.31 4.05
CA LEU A 67 -11.25 17.56 5.21
C LEU A 67 -10.62 18.11 6.51
N TYR A 68 -11.47 18.63 7.38
CA TYR A 68 -11.05 19.18 8.66
C TYR A 68 -11.52 18.30 9.81
N LEU A 69 -10.58 17.62 10.47
CA LEU A 69 -10.78 16.65 11.55
C LEU A 69 -10.05 17.04 12.83
N ARG A 70 -9.56 18.28 12.95
CA ARG A 70 -8.92 18.79 14.17
C ARG A 70 -9.71 18.46 15.44
N ARG A 71 -9.05 17.99 16.49
CA ARG A 71 -9.66 17.65 17.79
C ARG A 71 -10.81 16.64 17.64
N ASN A 72 -10.47 15.44 17.17
CA ASN A 72 -11.32 14.25 17.13
C ASN A 72 -10.64 13.08 17.86
N MET A 73 -11.17 11.87 17.72
CA MET A 73 -10.73 10.67 18.45
C MET A 73 -10.11 9.62 17.51
N ILE A 74 -9.43 10.05 16.44
CA ILE A 74 -8.80 9.14 15.48
C ILE A 74 -7.61 8.46 16.16
N PRO A 75 -7.65 7.13 16.40
CA PRO A 75 -6.71 6.46 17.28
C PRO A 75 -5.32 6.27 16.65
N SER A 76 -5.26 6.05 15.34
CA SER A 76 -4.01 5.76 14.63
C SER A 76 -4.04 6.24 13.18
N LEU A 77 -2.86 6.31 12.55
CA LEU A 77 -2.74 6.64 11.13
C LEU A 77 -3.26 5.53 10.20
N SER A 78 -3.56 4.33 10.72
CA SER A 78 -4.20 3.24 9.97
C SER A 78 -5.51 3.65 9.30
N GLU A 79 -6.27 4.55 9.92
CA GLU A 79 -7.51 5.08 9.34
C GLU A 79 -7.29 5.88 8.04
N LEU A 80 -6.07 6.30 7.74
CA LEU A 80 -5.75 6.96 6.46
C LEU A 80 -5.91 6.03 5.26
N CYS A 81 -5.95 4.71 5.45
CA CYS A 81 -6.23 3.76 4.38
C CYS A 81 -7.56 4.06 3.67
N HIS A 82 -8.56 4.55 4.43
CA HIS A 82 -9.87 4.95 3.92
C HIS A 82 -9.82 6.24 3.10
N LEU A 83 -8.80 7.07 3.29
CA LEU A 83 -8.61 8.31 2.54
C LEU A 83 -7.74 8.12 1.27
N ARG A 84 -6.99 7.02 1.14
CA ARG A 84 -6.15 6.74 -0.03
C ARG A 84 -6.90 6.82 -1.38
N PRO A 85 -8.15 6.34 -1.50
CA PRO A 85 -8.92 6.47 -2.75
C PRO A 85 -9.31 7.90 -3.11
N LEU A 86 -9.24 8.84 -2.16
CA LEU A 86 -9.69 10.22 -2.33
C LEU A 86 -8.66 11.04 -3.10
N THR A 87 -8.58 10.79 -4.40
CA THR A 87 -7.58 11.37 -5.30
C THR A 87 -7.61 12.90 -5.40
N ARG A 88 -8.74 13.51 -5.05
CA ARG A 88 -8.97 14.96 -5.07
C ARG A 88 -8.66 15.64 -3.74
N LEU A 89 -8.34 14.90 -2.69
CA LEU A 89 -8.06 15.46 -1.36
C LEU A 89 -6.76 16.27 -1.38
N ARG A 90 -6.87 17.58 -1.15
CA ARG A 90 -5.74 18.53 -1.13
C ARG A 90 -5.46 19.10 0.25
N VAL A 91 -6.47 19.26 1.09
CA VAL A 91 -6.33 19.83 2.43
C VAL A 91 -6.82 18.82 3.47
N LEU A 92 -5.95 18.52 4.43
CA LEU A 92 -6.26 17.64 5.55
C LEU A 92 -5.81 18.28 6.87
N TRP A 93 -6.66 18.23 7.88
CA TRP A 93 -6.32 18.70 9.21
C TRP A 93 -6.67 17.64 10.24
N LEU A 94 -5.65 17.03 10.85
CA LEU A 94 -5.74 15.97 11.85
C LEU A 94 -5.14 16.35 13.21
N ALA A 95 -4.53 17.54 13.36
CA ALA A 95 -3.98 18.00 14.63
C ALA A 95 -4.95 17.82 15.83
N GLU A 96 -4.40 17.60 17.02
CA GLU A 96 -5.15 17.28 18.24
C GLU A 96 -5.98 15.98 18.13
N ASN A 97 -5.55 15.03 17.31
CA ASN A 97 -6.03 13.64 17.36
C ASN A 97 -4.97 12.73 18.00
N PRO A 98 -5.38 11.63 18.64
CA PRO A 98 -4.46 10.63 19.17
C PRO A 98 -3.46 10.09 18.13
N CYS A 99 -3.86 10.01 16.85
CA CYS A 99 -3.01 9.54 15.76
C CYS A 99 -1.76 10.41 15.48
N CYS A 100 -1.70 11.65 15.97
CA CYS A 100 -0.49 12.48 15.84
C CYS A 100 0.69 11.94 16.66
N GLY A 101 0.42 11.14 17.69
CA GLY A 101 1.46 10.54 18.54
C GLY A 101 2.38 11.59 19.19
N ASN A 102 3.58 11.14 19.55
CA ASN A 102 4.58 11.97 20.23
C ASN A 102 5.66 12.52 19.29
N ASP A 103 5.72 12.05 18.04
CA ASP A 103 6.72 12.45 17.05
C ASP A 103 6.04 13.16 15.86
N PRO A 104 6.08 14.50 15.83
CA PRO A 104 5.48 15.30 14.76
C PRO A 104 6.11 15.06 13.37
N SER A 105 7.43 14.79 13.33
CA SER A 105 8.16 14.60 12.07
C SER A 105 7.76 13.27 11.44
N LYS A 106 7.78 12.19 12.23
CA LYS A 106 7.33 10.88 11.80
C LYS A 106 5.87 10.91 11.37
N TYR A 107 4.99 11.51 12.17
CA TYR A 107 3.58 11.69 11.83
C TYR A 107 3.40 12.37 10.47
N ARG A 108 4.09 13.50 10.24
CA ARG A 108 3.98 14.26 9.00
C ARG A 108 4.46 13.44 7.81
N LEU A 109 5.62 12.80 7.90
CA LEU A 109 6.15 11.95 6.82
C LEU A 109 5.21 10.78 6.52
N THR A 110 4.71 10.07 7.55
CA THR A 110 3.78 8.95 7.36
C THR A 110 2.46 9.38 6.70
N VAL A 111 1.90 10.53 7.08
CA VAL A 111 0.70 11.07 6.44
C VAL A 111 0.95 11.39 4.96
N LEU A 112 2.07 12.07 4.66
CA LEU A 112 2.43 12.46 3.29
C LEU A 112 2.77 11.25 2.41
N ARG A 113 3.39 10.21 2.97
CA ARG A 113 3.61 8.91 2.30
C ARG A 113 2.30 8.26 1.91
N CYS A 114 1.30 8.28 2.80
CA CYS A 114 -0.02 7.71 2.54
C CYS A 114 -0.87 8.55 1.57
N LEU A 115 -0.71 9.87 1.60
CA LEU A 115 -1.51 10.83 0.82
C LEU A 115 -0.58 11.83 0.10
N PRO A 116 0.17 11.39 -0.92
CA PRO A 116 1.21 12.22 -1.57
C PRO A 116 0.64 13.38 -2.40
N ARG A 117 -0.68 13.42 -2.62
CA ARG A 117 -1.36 14.48 -3.40
C ARG A 117 -1.78 15.68 -2.55
N LEU A 118 -1.50 15.64 -1.26
CA LEU A 118 -1.89 16.65 -0.30
C LEU A 118 -1.07 17.93 -0.50
N GLN A 119 -1.73 19.08 -0.50
CA GLN A 119 -1.12 20.41 -0.62
C GLN A 119 -1.01 21.11 0.73
N LYS A 120 -1.87 20.76 1.70
CA LYS A 120 -1.87 21.34 3.04
C LYS A 120 -2.19 20.28 4.09
N LEU A 121 -1.33 20.17 5.10
CA LEU A 121 -1.51 19.33 6.28
C LEU A 121 -1.44 20.19 7.54
N ASP A 122 -2.45 20.12 8.39
CA ASP A 122 -2.47 20.79 9.71
C ASP A 122 -2.16 22.29 9.65
N ASN A 123 -2.76 22.95 8.66
CA ASN A 123 -2.55 24.36 8.34
C ASN A 123 -1.15 24.73 7.84
N GLN A 124 -0.28 23.75 7.58
CA GLN A 124 1.03 23.95 6.96
C GLN A 124 0.99 23.52 5.50
N VAL A 125 1.57 24.33 4.62
CA VAL A 125 1.75 23.96 3.20
C VAL A 125 2.67 22.76 3.11
N VAL A 126 2.37 21.85 2.19
CA VAL A 126 3.20 20.68 1.88
C VAL A 126 4.06 21.04 0.68
N THR A 127 5.36 20.83 0.80
CA THR A 127 6.31 21.05 -0.28
C THR A 127 6.64 19.74 -1.01
N GLU A 128 7.08 19.83 -2.26
CA GLU A 128 7.49 18.65 -3.03
C GLU A 128 8.67 17.92 -2.40
N GLY A 129 9.59 18.66 -1.76
CA GLY A 129 10.71 18.07 -1.01
C GLY A 129 10.25 17.20 0.17
N GLU A 130 9.22 17.63 0.91
CA GLU A 130 8.66 16.82 1.99
C GLU A 130 7.96 15.56 1.47
N ILE A 131 7.30 15.65 0.32
CA ILE A 131 6.67 14.48 -0.32
C ILE A 131 7.76 13.49 -0.75
N ALA A 132 8.84 13.96 -1.37
CA ALA A 132 9.97 13.11 -1.77
C ALA A 132 10.62 12.42 -0.55
N LEU A 133 10.87 13.17 0.53
CA LEU A 133 11.38 12.62 1.79
C LEU A 133 10.42 11.59 2.39
N ALA A 134 9.12 11.91 2.42
CA ALA A 134 8.10 10.97 2.89
C ALA A 134 8.05 9.69 2.06
N LEU A 135 8.28 9.77 0.74
CA LEU A 135 8.35 8.60 -0.12
C LEU A 135 9.61 7.73 0.13
N MET A 136 10.69 8.30 0.63
CA MET A 136 11.93 7.59 0.92
C MET A 136 11.98 7.03 2.35
N GLU A 137 11.51 7.80 3.32
CA GLU A 137 11.69 7.54 4.76
C GLU A 137 10.37 7.29 5.52
N GLY A 138 9.22 7.62 4.92
CA GLY A 138 7.93 7.50 5.58
C GLY A 138 7.51 6.05 5.80
N GLU A 139 7.04 5.75 7.01
CA GLU A 139 6.53 4.42 7.33
C GLU A 139 5.27 4.09 6.51
N GLU A 140 5.21 2.86 6.01
CA GLU A 140 4.01 2.35 5.40
C GLU A 140 3.00 1.97 6.48
N VAL A 141 1.89 2.70 6.50
CA VAL A 141 0.76 2.34 7.32
C VAL A 141 0.11 1.10 6.70
N SER A 142 0.37 -0.06 7.28
CA SER A 142 -0.32 -1.30 6.92
C SER A 142 -1.79 -1.20 7.31
N THR A 143 -2.67 -1.65 6.42
CA THR A 143 -4.09 -1.83 6.72
C THR A 143 -4.24 -2.86 7.85
N PRO A 144 -5.20 -2.72 8.78
CA PRO A 144 -5.54 -3.80 9.68
C PRO A 144 -5.87 -5.07 8.87
N PRO A 145 -5.51 -6.28 9.35
CA PRO A 145 -5.80 -7.53 8.65
C PRO A 145 -7.32 -7.72 8.60
N GLY A 146 -7.95 -7.39 7.48
CA GLY A 146 -9.41 -7.47 7.34
C GLY A 146 -10.03 -6.79 6.12
N SER A 147 -9.32 -5.91 5.42
CA SER A 147 -9.83 -5.27 4.18
C SER A 147 -9.06 -5.79 2.96
N VAL A 148 -9.48 -6.95 2.45
CA VAL A 148 -9.03 -7.50 1.17
C VAL A 148 -9.87 -6.87 0.05
N GLN A 149 -9.29 -5.93 -0.69
CA GLN A 149 -9.56 -5.78 -2.12
C GLN A 149 -8.37 -5.04 -2.76
N ASN A 150 -7.79 -5.67 -3.78
CA ASN A 150 -6.63 -5.28 -4.59
C ASN A 150 -5.25 -5.64 -4.01
N GLN A 151 -4.97 -6.93 -4.10
CA GLN A 151 -3.62 -7.51 -4.07
C GLN A 151 -2.83 -7.04 -5.31
N LEU A 152 -2.08 -5.96 -5.16
CA LEU A 152 -0.75 -5.83 -5.77
C LEU A 152 0.23 -6.21 -4.66
N SER A 153 0.54 -7.50 -4.54
CA SER A 153 1.54 -7.97 -3.59
C SER A 153 2.78 -8.38 -4.33
N ASN A 154 3.78 -7.50 -4.22
CA ASN A 154 5.16 -7.81 -4.46
C ASN A 154 5.73 -8.39 -3.15
N ASN A 155 6.19 -9.64 -3.24
CA ASN A 155 7.21 -10.35 -2.47
C ASN A 155 7.57 -9.98 -1.03
N GLY A 156 7.68 -11.02 -0.20
CA GLY A 156 8.76 -11.14 0.78
C GLY A 156 8.35 -11.81 2.08
N LEU A 157 8.68 -13.10 2.23
CA LEU A 157 8.68 -13.78 3.53
C LEU A 157 9.71 -13.13 4.49
N PRO A 158 9.54 -13.34 5.79
CA PRO A 158 10.54 -14.19 6.46
C PRO A 158 9.94 -15.24 7.40
N ASP A 159 10.80 -16.20 7.69
CA ASP A 159 10.63 -17.43 8.45
C ASP A 159 10.10 -17.28 9.89
N ALA A 160 9.47 -18.38 10.36
CA ALA A 160 9.55 -18.98 11.70
C ALA A 160 8.19 -19.28 12.35
N GLU A 161 7.77 -20.54 12.17
CA GLU A 161 7.22 -21.44 13.19
C GLU A 161 6.27 -20.85 14.25
N THR A 162 4.96 -21.04 14.10
CA THR A 162 4.08 -21.55 15.17
C THR A 162 2.82 -22.14 14.53
N GLU A 163 2.66 -23.45 14.67
CA GLU A 163 1.45 -24.20 14.34
C GLU A 163 0.25 -23.66 15.10
N ASN A 164 -0.81 -23.30 14.38
CA ASN A 164 -2.24 -23.48 14.69
C ASN A 164 -3.05 -22.53 13.80
N ASP A 165 -3.23 -22.92 12.53
CA ASP A 165 -4.19 -22.24 11.65
C ASP A 165 -5.24 -23.22 11.16
N ALA A 166 -6.49 -22.90 11.45
CA ALA A 166 -7.63 -23.80 11.50
C ALA A 166 -8.30 -24.05 10.14
N LEU A 167 -7.54 -24.09 9.04
CA LEU A 167 -8.09 -24.22 7.68
C LEU A 167 -7.25 -25.11 6.77
N ASN A 168 -6.95 -26.33 7.20
CA ASN A 168 -6.34 -27.34 6.34
C ASN A 168 -7.19 -28.61 6.29
N TYR A 169 -8.37 -28.53 5.67
CA TYR A 169 -9.13 -29.71 5.27
C TYR A 169 -8.54 -30.24 3.97
N SER A 170 -7.96 -31.44 4.01
CA SER A 170 -7.36 -32.03 2.82
C SER A 170 -8.44 -32.62 1.89
N MET A 171 -8.14 -32.70 0.60
CA MET A 171 -9.03 -33.27 -0.43
C MET A 171 -9.46 -34.71 -0.07
N GLU A 172 -8.62 -35.43 0.67
CA GLU A 172 -8.89 -36.77 1.19
C GLU A 172 -10.02 -36.79 2.23
N GLU A 173 -10.08 -35.82 3.15
CA GLU A 173 -11.18 -35.73 4.14
C GLU A 173 -12.52 -35.43 3.47
N THR A 174 -12.50 -34.60 2.42
CA THR A 174 -13.70 -34.25 1.66
C THR A 174 -14.29 -35.45 0.91
N ASN A 175 -13.45 -36.33 0.37
CA ASN A 175 -13.90 -37.55 -0.28
C ASN A 175 -14.37 -38.61 0.72
N LYS A 176 -13.77 -38.65 1.91
CA LYS A 176 -14.17 -39.56 3.00
C LYS A 176 -15.59 -39.28 3.49
N ILE A 177 -15.96 -38.00 3.63
CA ILE A 177 -17.33 -37.58 4.01
C ILE A 177 -18.35 -37.91 2.91
N ARG A 178 -17.96 -37.87 1.63
CA ARG A 178 -18.84 -38.24 0.50
C ARG A 178 -19.16 -39.72 0.48
N GLU A 179 -18.19 -40.57 0.78
CA GLU A 179 -18.40 -42.02 0.81
C GLU A 179 -19.33 -42.44 1.96
N GLU A 180 -19.21 -41.81 3.14
CA GLU A 180 -20.13 -42.05 4.27
C GLU A 180 -21.58 -41.65 3.97
N LEU A 181 -21.79 -40.67 3.09
CA LEU A 181 -23.10 -40.22 2.62
C LEU A 181 -23.59 -40.96 1.36
N GLY A 182 -22.90 -42.03 0.94
CA GLY A 182 -23.27 -42.85 -0.22
C GLY A 182 -23.08 -42.17 -1.58
N MET A 183 -22.27 -41.10 -1.64
CA MET A 183 -22.01 -40.30 -2.83
C MET A 183 -20.66 -40.67 -3.47
N LYS A 184 -20.56 -40.55 -4.80
CA LYS A 184 -19.30 -40.87 -5.51
C LYS A 184 -18.18 -39.86 -5.18
N PRO A 185 -16.93 -40.34 -4.97
CA PRO A 185 -15.79 -39.46 -4.72
C PRO A 185 -15.51 -38.58 -5.94
N LEU A 186 -15.04 -37.36 -5.68
CA LEU A 186 -14.63 -36.44 -6.75
C LEU A 186 -13.25 -36.87 -7.26
N SER A 187 -13.18 -37.26 -8.53
CA SER A 187 -11.92 -37.34 -9.25
C SER A 187 -11.55 -35.97 -9.82
N ARG A 188 -10.25 -35.66 -9.81
CA ARG A 188 -9.71 -34.32 -10.12
C ARG A 188 -9.87 -33.90 -11.60
N ASP A 189 -10.35 -34.80 -12.47
CA ASP A 189 -10.22 -34.65 -13.94
C ASP A 189 -11.53 -34.47 -14.72
N LYS A 190 -12.55 -33.79 -14.17
CA LYS A 190 -13.80 -33.52 -14.92
C LYS A 190 -14.27 -32.06 -14.94
N PHE A 191 -13.34 -31.12 -14.85
CA PHE A 191 -13.59 -29.74 -15.24
C PHE A 191 -12.54 -29.26 -16.25
N SER A 192 -12.71 -29.66 -17.51
CA SER A 192 -12.03 -29.00 -18.63
C SER A 192 -13.04 -28.17 -19.40
N SER A 193 -12.90 -26.85 -19.34
CA SER A 193 -13.47 -25.92 -20.33
C SER A 193 -12.49 -25.75 -21.50
N PRO A 194 -12.97 -25.51 -22.74
CA PRO A 194 -12.16 -25.62 -23.95
C PRO A 194 -11.46 -24.31 -24.34
N SER A 195 -10.40 -24.46 -25.14
CA SER A 195 -9.68 -23.44 -25.92
C SER A 195 -8.51 -22.73 -25.22
N SER A 196 -7.36 -23.39 -25.18
CA SER A 196 -6.05 -22.77 -25.40
C SER A 196 -5.10 -23.81 -26.02
N PRO A 197 -4.42 -23.50 -27.13
CA PRO A 197 -3.60 -24.48 -27.82
C PRO A 197 -2.28 -24.73 -27.09
N SER A 198 -2.02 -26.03 -26.89
CA SER A 198 -0.73 -26.72 -26.92
C SER A 198 0.41 -26.25 -26.00
N ILE A 199 0.66 -27.14 -25.02
CA ILE A 199 1.94 -27.46 -24.40
C ILE A 199 3.07 -27.44 -25.44
N ILE A 200 4.08 -26.60 -25.20
CA ILE A 200 5.47 -26.94 -25.49
C ILE A 200 6.25 -26.66 -24.21
N GLU A 201 6.90 -27.72 -23.73
CA GLU A 201 7.84 -27.79 -22.62
C GLU A 201 8.73 -26.54 -22.52
N ARG A 202 8.82 -25.91 -21.34
CA ARG A 202 9.92 -24.97 -21.05
C ARG A 202 10.50 -25.10 -19.65
N PRO A 203 11.84 -25.20 -19.54
CA PRO A 203 12.55 -25.25 -18.27
C PRO A 203 12.71 -23.84 -17.67
N THR A 204 12.72 -23.76 -16.35
CA THR A 204 13.38 -22.71 -15.53
C THR A 204 13.19 -21.24 -15.93
N MET A 205 11.96 -20.78 -16.19
CA MET A 205 11.66 -19.36 -16.49
C MET A 205 11.41 -18.48 -15.25
N ARG A 206 12.41 -18.31 -14.37
CA ARG A 206 12.40 -17.18 -13.39
C ARG A 206 13.37 -16.06 -13.76
N LYS A 207 14.36 -16.31 -14.60
CA LYS A 207 15.38 -15.31 -14.99
C LYS A 207 14.99 -14.46 -16.21
N THR A 208 14.07 -14.94 -17.05
CA THR A 208 13.71 -14.29 -18.31
C THR A 208 12.86 -13.04 -18.12
N HIS A 209 11.86 -13.07 -17.23
CA HIS A 209 10.99 -11.91 -16.99
C HIS A 209 11.73 -10.69 -16.46
N THR A 210 12.77 -10.91 -15.64
CA THR A 210 13.63 -9.85 -15.12
C THR A 210 14.52 -9.26 -16.19
N LEU A 211 15.08 -10.09 -17.08
CA LEU A 211 15.88 -9.62 -18.21
C LEU A 211 15.02 -8.86 -19.22
N ASP A 212 13.80 -9.33 -19.51
CA ASP A 212 12.86 -8.66 -20.39
C ASP A 212 12.44 -7.28 -19.84
N ALA A 213 12.21 -7.18 -18.52
CA ALA A 213 11.92 -5.90 -17.87
C ALA A 213 13.12 -4.94 -17.94
N VAL A 214 14.34 -5.43 -17.70
CA VAL A 214 15.56 -4.61 -17.82
C VAL A 214 15.76 -4.15 -19.28
N LEU A 215 15.56 -5.02 -20.27
CA LEU A 215 15.70 -4.69 -21.68
C LEU A 215 14.63 -3.70 -22.18
N LEU A 216 13.43 -3.73 -21.61
CA LEU A 216 12.40 -2.72 -21.90
C LEU A 216 12.79 -1.35 -21.35
N LEU A 217 13.24 -1.30 -20.09
CA LEU A 217 13.66 -0.05 -19.45
C LEU A 217 14.87 0.58 -20.15
N LEU A 218 15.82 -0.23 -20.66
CA LEU A 218 16.97 0.27 -21.42
C LEU A 218 16.59 0.99 -22.72
N LYS A 219 15.39 0.78 -23.27
CA LYS A 219 14.94 1.45 -24.51
C LYS A 219 14.47 2.89 -24.28
N ASP A 220 14.14 3.24 -23.03
CA ASP A 220 13.56 4.53 -22.68
C ASP A 220 14.62 5.50 -22.09
N LEU A 221 15.89 5.06 -21.95
CA LEU A 221 16.99 5.85 -21.38
C LEU A 221 17.74 6.67 -22.44
N ASP A 222 18.26 7.82 -22.01
CA ASP A 222 19.17 8.64 -22.83
C ASP A 222 20.65 8.19 -22.72
N GLU A 223 21.55 8.83 -23.49
CA GLU A 223 22.96 8.42 -23.59
C GLU A 223 23.71 8.50 -22.24
N GLU A 224 23.37 9.50 -21.42
CA GLU A 224 23.99 9.73 -20.11
C GLU A 224 23.50 8.70 -19.08
N GLU A 225 22.20 8.43 -19.05
CA GLU A 225 21.59 7.41 -18.20
C GLU A 225 22.08 6.00 -18.58
N LEU A 226 22.25 5.71 -19.87
CA LEU A 226 22.78 4.43 -20.34
C LEU A 226 24.23 4.22 -19.90
N HIS A 227 25.04 5.28 -19.85
CA HIS A 227 26.42 5.21 -19.37
C HIS A 227 26.50 4.91 -17.86
N ILE A 228 25.57 5.44 -17.07
CA ILE A 228 25.45 5.15 -15.63
C ILE A 228 25.08 3.68 -15.42
N VAL A 229 24.09 3.17 -16.17
CA VAL A 229 23.69 1.75 -16.09
C VAL A 229 24.84 0.82 -16.51
N HIS A 230 25.59 1.18 -17.56
CA HIS A 230 26.78 0.44 -17.98
C HIS A 230 27.85 0.38 -16.87
N THR A 231 28.18 1.52 -16.26
CA THR A 231 29.17 1.59 -15.18
C THR A 231 28.71 0.78 -13.95
N ALA A 232 27.44 0.89 -13.56
CA ALA A 232 26.90 0.15 -12.43
C ALA A 232 26.88 -1.38 -12.68
N THR A 233 26.49 -1.81 -13.88
CA THR A 233 26.48 -3.23 -14.26
C THR A 233 27.90 -3.81 -14.33
N GLN A 234 28.87 -3.05 -14.85
CA GLN A 234 30.27 -3.46 -14.88
C GLN A 234 30.86 -3.61 -13.47
N ASN A 235 30.59 -2.65 -12.57
CA ASN A 235 31.01 -2.74 -11.17
C ASN A 235 30.39 -3.96 -10.48
N ARG A 236 29.10 -4.22 -10.72
CA ARG A 236 28.43 -5.42 -10.18
C ARG A 236 29.04 -6.71 -10.73
N LEU A 237 29.36 -6.79 -12.02
CA LEU A 237 30.01 -7.98 -12.59
C LEU A 237 31.41 -8.20 -11.99
N GLN A 238 32.18 -7.14 -11.73
CA GLN A 238 33.48 -7.26 -11.05
C GLN A 238 33.35 -7.82 -9.63
N THR A 239 32.31 -7.41 -8.88
CA THR A 239 32.06 -7.98 -7.54
C THR A 239 31.74 -9.48 -7.58
N TYR A 240 31.10 -9.97 -8.65
CA TYR A 240 30.85 -11.41 -8.83
C TYR A 240 32.11 -12.19 -9.22
N THR A 241 33.06 -11.57 -9.94
CA THR A 241 34.32 -12.24 -10.31
C THR A 241 35.30 -12.40 -9.14
N LEU A 242 35.20 -11.55 -8.11
CA LEU A 242 36.03 -11.64 -6.91
C LEU A 242 35.58 -12.72 -5.93
N ASP A 243 34.31 -13.15 -6.00
CA ASP A 243 33.70 -14.09 -5.05
C ASP A 243 33.69 -15.55 -5.54
N SER A 244 34.34 -15.86 -6.67
CA SER A 244 34.32 -17.19 -7.30
C SER A 244 35.70 -17.71 -7.76
N GLY A 245 36.79 -17.30 -7.10
CA GLY A 245 38.16 -17.69 -7.46
C GLY A 245 39.05 -18.09 -6.27
N ASP A 246 38.83 -19.32 -5.79
CA ASP A 246 39.75 -20.29 -5.17
C ASP A 246 40.71 -19.96 -3.99
N VAL A 247 40.51 -20.77 -2.95
CA VAL A 247 41.54 -21.27 -2.04
C VAL A 247 42.61 -22.07 -2.82
N GLN A 248 43.87 -21.78 -2.52
CA GLN A 248 45.11 -22.52 -2.83
C GLN A 248 45.67 -22.46 -4.27
N ARG A 249 46.70 -21.61 -4.44
CA ARG A 249 48.04 -22.04 -4.88
C ARG A 249 49.10 -21.03 -4.46
N PHE A 250 49.93 -21.40 -3.49
CA PHE A 250 51.30 -20.86 -3.40
C PHE A 250 52.06 -21.27 -4.67
N PRO A 251 52.89 -20.37 -5.20
CA PRO A 251 54.30 -20.74 -5.30
C PRO A 251 55.20 -19.66 -4.71
N ALA A 252 56.24 -20.15 -4.05
CA ALA A 252 57.41 -19.39 -3.65
C ALA A 252 58.12 -18.81 -4.89
N GLN A 253 58.50 -17.54 -4.84
CA GLN A 253 59.83 -17.05 -5.25
C GLN A 253 59.90 -15.52 -5.16
N LYS A 254 60.68 -15.03 -4.19
CA LYS A 254 61.52 -13.84 -4.34
C LYS A 254 62.58 -13.85 -3.25
N THR A 255 63.77 -14.34 -3.59
CA THR A 255 65.07 -13.78 -3.19
C THR A 255 66.13 -14.38 -4.08
N ALA A 256 66.49 -13.65 -5.12
CA ALA A 256 67.77 -13.72 -5.79
C ALA A 256 68.08 -12.28 -6.25
N ASP A 257 68.62 -11.48 -5.33
CA ASP A 257 69.46 -10.34 -5.71
C ASP A 257 70.91 -10.82 -5.63
N ILE A 258 71.57 -10.74 -6.78
CA ILE A 258 72.96 -11.07 -7.03
C ILE A 258 73.75 -9.75 -7.01
N GLN A 259 74.81 -9.74 -6.19
CA GLN A 259 76.07 -8.99 -6.31
C GLN A 259 76.01 -7.47 -6.60
N HIS A 260 76.51 -6.70 -5.63
CA HIS A 260 77.83 -6.09 -5.72
C HIS A 260 78.43 -5.85 -4.34
#